data_AF-A4FPX7-F1
#
_entry.id   AF-A4FPX7-F1
#
_cell.length_a   1.000
_cell.length_b   1.000
_cell.length_c   1.000
_cell.angle_alpha   90.00
_cell.angle_beta   90.00
_cell.angle_gamma   90.00
#
_symmetry.space_group_name_H-M   'P 1'
#
loop_
_entity.id
_entity.type
_entity.pdbx_description
1 polymer ?
#
loop_
_entity_poly.entity_id
_entity_poly.type
_entity_poly.pdbx_seq_one_letter_code
_entity_poly.pdbx_strand_id
1 'polypeptide(L)'
;MNTAPDRDGPPRQLLVAILLWWVVAAFLVVRVAGMWLDRAELPVRLVQEGAASPEHAAQRAWELLTLNTAVQVFFVLVYCATTLLIRKRRPWARIVLSVCGLLHLVVTMSSGISNLPLAVGLVAALVLLWWPASGEWLTGEHD
;
A
#
# COMPACT_ATOMS: atom_id res chain seq x y z
N MET A 1 39.45 -6.37 24.09
CA MET A 1 38.27 -5.51 24.28
C MET A 1 37.78 -5.12 22.90
N ASN A 2 36.79 -5.84 22.37
CA ASN A 2 36.35 -5.72 20.98
C ASN A 2 35.14 -4.77 20.97
N THR A 3 35.32 -3.54 20.52
CA THR A 3 34.23 -2.58 20.35
C THR A 3 33.40 -3.01 19.15
N ALA A 4 32.35 -3.81 19.39
CA ALA A 4 31.33 -4.04 18.39
C ALA A 4 30.71 -2.69 18.03
N PRO A 5 30.53 -2.35 16.74
CA PRO A 5 29.95 -1.08 16.35
C PRO A 5 28.52 -0.99 16.90
N ASP A 6 28.19 0.13 17.54
CA ASP A 6 26.84 0.47 18.01
C ASP A 6 25.81 0.11 16.93
N ARG A 7 24.95 -0.86 17.24
CA ARG A 7 23.85 -1.29 16.37
C ARG A 7 22.55 -0.55 16.72
N ASP A 8 22.63 0.73 17.05
CA ASP A 8 21.46 1.54 17.45
C ASP A 8 20.49 1.84 16.30
N GLY A 9 20.91 1.56 15.06
CA GLY A 9 20.11 1.76 13.86
C GLY A 9 18.99 0.72 13.70
N PRO A 10 17.88 1.07 13.00
CA PRO A 10 16.83 0.11 12.68
C PRO A 10 17.39 -1.09 11.88
N PRO A 11 16.90 -2.32 12.12
CA PRO A 11 17.38 -3.51 11.44
C PRO A 11 17.12 -3.40 9.92
N ARG A 12 18.01 -3.99 9.12
CA ARG A 12 17.93 -3.92 7.65
C ARG A 12 16.57 -4.40 7.12
N GLN A 13 16.00 -5.43 7.73
CA GLN A 13 14.69 -5.99 7.38
C GLN A 13 13.58 -4.94 7.54
N LEU A 14 13.63 -4.13 8.60
CA LEU A 14 12.67 -3.06 8.83
C LEU A 14 12.83 -1.93 7.80
N LEU A 15 14.08 -1.58 7.45
CA LEU A 15 14.34 -0.60 6.39
C LEU A 15 13.80 -1.08 5.03
N VAL A 16 14.00 -2.37 4.70
CA VAL A 16 13.46 -2.96 3.47
C VAL A 16 11.92 -2.99 3.52
N ALA A 17 11.31 -3.33 4.65
CA ALA A 17 9.86 -3.29 4.81
C ALA A 17 9.30 -1.89 4.57
N ILE A 18 9.91 -0.86 5.18
CA ILE A 18 9.52 0.55 4.97
C ILE A 18 9.66 0.95 3.50
N LEU A 19 10.78 0.59 2.86
CA LEU A 19 11.00 0.88 1.45
C LEU A 19 9.95 0.21 0.57
N LEU A 20 9.59 -1.05 0.84
CA LEU A 20 8.54 -1.75 0.10
C LEU A 20 7.18 -1.07 0.24
N TRP A 21 6.81 -0.61 1.45
CA TRP A 21 5.59 0.17 1.65
C TRP A 21 5.58 1.47 0.84
N TRP A 22 6.73 2.14 0.72
CA TRP A 22 6.86 3.33 -0.13
C TRP A 22 6.80 3.02 -1.62
N VAL A 23 7.39 1.90 -2.06
CA VAL A 23 7.28 1.42 -3.44
C VAL A 23 5.83 1.10 -3.79
N VAL A 24 5.11 0.43 -2.89
CA VAL A 24 3.67 0.17 -3.03
C VAL A 24 2.90 1.50 -3.12
N ALA A 25 3.18 2.47 -2.25
CA ALA A 25 2.53 3.78 -2.31
C ALA A 25 2.80 4.52 -3.63
N ALA A 26 4.06 4.53 -4.10
CA ALA A 26 4.43 5.12 -5.38
C ALA A 26 3.72 4.43 -6.55
N PHE A 27 3.62 3.10 -6.52
CA PHE A 27 2.89 2.33 -7.53
C PHE A 27 1.40 2.72 -7.58
N LEU A 28 0.76 2.95 -6.43
CA LEU A 28 -0.63 3.42 -6.39
C LEU A 28 -0.78 4.82 -7.01
N VAL A 29 0.14 5.74 -6.72
CA VAL A 29 0.12 7.08 -7.32
C VAL A 29 0.23 6.99 -8.84
N VAL A 30 1.16 6.20 -9.35
CA VAL A 30 1.33 5.97 -10.80
C VAL A 30 0.08 5.35 -11.41
N ARG A 31 -0.53 4.36 -10.73
CA ARG A 31 -1.76 3.70 -11.19
C ARG A 31 -2.92 4.69 -11.28
N VAL A 32 -3.16 5.48 -10.22
CA VAL A 32 -4.16 6.56 -10.24
C VAL A 32 -3.90 7.52 -11.38
N ALA A 33 -2.67 8.01 -11.53
CA ALA A 33 -2.32 8.93 -12.60
C ALA A 33 -2.63 8.34 -13.99
N GLY A 34 -2.26 7.07 -14.24
CA GLY A 34 -2.58 6.37 -15.48
C GLY A 34 -4.08 6.32 -15.77
N MET A 35 -4.92 5.98 -14.79
CA MET A 35 -6.38 5.97 -15.00
C MET A 35 -6.96 7.36 -15.28
N TRP A 36 -6.38 8.41 -14.72
CA TRP A 36 -6.79 9.79 -15.01
C TRP A 36 -6.35 10.25 -16.41
N LEU A 37 -5.23 9.75 -16.92
CA LEU A 37 -4.80 9.98 -18.30
C LEU A 37 -5.73 9.28 -19.29
N ASP A 38 -6.13 8.03 -18.99
CA ASP A 38 -7.02 7.22 -19.84
C ASP A 38 -8.52 7.49 -19.61
N ARG A 39 -8.87 8.55 -18.85
CA ARG A 39 -10.25 8.78 -18.38
C ARG A 39 -11.28 8.93 -19.50
N ALA A 40 -10.85 9.40 -20.67
CA ALA A 40 -11.74 9.61 -21.81
C ALA A 40 -12.24 8.30 -22.42
N GLU A 41 -11.50 7.20 -22.24
CA GLU A 41 -11.85 5.88 -22.79
C GLU A 41 -12.74 5.07 -21.85
N LEU A 42 -12.77 5.40 -20.55
CA LEU A 42 -13.53 4.67 -19.53
C LEU A 42 -15.03 4.55 -19.83
N PRO A 43 -15.76 5.62 -20.24
CA PRO A 43 -17.19 5.49 -20.55
C PRO A 43 -17.46 4.53 -21.71
N VAL A 44 -16.58 4.53 -22.73
CA VAL A 44 -16.70 3.64 -23.89
C VAL A 44 -16.51 2.19 -23.47
N ARG A 45 -15.50 1.91 -22.64
CA ARG A 45 -15.24 0.56 -22.10
C ARG A 45 -16.41 0.05 -21.25
N LEU A 46 -16.98 0.90 -20.38
CA LEU A 46 -18.13 0.51 -19.54
C LEU A 46 -19.36 0.12 -20.36
N VAL A 47 -19.60 0.78 -21.49
CA VAL A 47 -20.70 0.39 -22.41
C VAL A 47 -20.37 -0.92 -23.12
N GLN A 48 -19.15 -1.08 -23.61
CA GLN A 48 -18.70 -2.29 -24.30
C GLN A 48 -18.76 -3.54 -23.41
N GLU A 49 -18.41 -3.38 -22.13
CA GLU A 49 -18.46 -4.46 -21.14
C GLU A 49 -19.86 -4.71 -20.58
N GLY A 50 -20.87 -3.94 -21.00
CA GLY A 50 -22.24 -4.03 -20.49
C GLY A 50 -22.39 -3.59 -19.03
N ALA A 51 -21.41 -2.86 -18.49
CA ALA A 51 -21.38 -2.39 -17.10
C ALA A 51 -22.18 -1.09 -16.87
N ALA A 52 -22.53 -0.35 -17.93
CA ALA A 52 -23.39 0.84 -17.86
C ALA A 52 -24.15 1.07 -19.18
N SER A 53 -25.35 1.67 -19.10
CA SER A 53 -26.04 2.17 -20.30
C SER A 53 -25.33 3.43 -20.84
N PRO A 54 -25.38 3.71 -22.15
CA PRO A 54 -24.66 4.84 -22.77
C PRO A 54 -24.98 6.20 -22.12
N GLU A 55 -26.22 6.39 -21.71
CA GLU A 55 -26.76 7.55 -20.98
C GLU A 55 -26.11 7.76 -19.60
N HIS A 56 -25.73 6.69 -18.89
CA HIS A 56 -25.16 6.77 -17.54
C HIS A 56 -23.65 6.50 -17.50
N ALA A 57 -23.04 6.11 -18.62
CA ALA A 57 -21.65 5.65 -18.67
C ALA A 57 -20.64 6.72 -18.22
N ALA A 58 -20.84 7.98 -18.61
CA ALA A 58 -19.95 9.08 -18.24
C ALA A 58 -20.00 9.37 -16.73
N GLN A 59 -21.20 9.42 -16.16
CA GLN A 59 -21.38 9.62 -14.72
C GLN A 59 -20.79 8.44 -13.93
N ARG A 60 -21.06 7.21 -14.37
CA ARG A 60 -20.55 6.01 -13.70
C ARG A 60 -19.03 5.93 -13.75
N ALA A 61 -18.42 6.27 -14.88
CA ALA A 61 -16.96 6.37 -15.01
C ALA A 61 -16.38 7.38 -14.02
N TRP A 62 -17.01 8.55 -13.88
CA TRP A 62 -16.58 9.59 -12.94
C TRP A 62 -16.66 9.15 -11.48
N GLU A 63 -17.77 8.51 -11.09
CA GLU A 63 -17.95 7.96 -9.74
C GLU A 63 -16.89 6.91 -9.42
N LEU A 64 -16.67 5.96 -10.34
CA LEU A 64 -15.68 4.89 -10.17
C LEU A 64 -14.25 5.46 -10.09
N LEU A 65 -13.91 6.40 -10.96
CA LEU A 65 -12.59 7.03 -10.97
C LEU A 65 -12.35 7.81 -9.68
N THR A 66 -13.34 8.57 -9.21
CA THR A 66 -13.24 9.36 -7.98
C THR A 66 -13.15 8.47 -6.75
N LEU A 67 -14.01 7.46 -6.63
CA LEU A 67 -14.00 6.52 -5.50
C LEU A 67 -12.68 5.76 -5.43
N ASN A 68 -12.22 5.23 -6.56
CA ASN A 68 -10.95 4.52 -6.64
C ASN A 68 -9.75 5.43 -6.34
N THR A 69 -9.78 6.68 -6.80
CA THR A 69 -8.77 7.69 -6.44
C THR A 69 -8.76 7.95 -4.93
N ALA A 70 -9.92 8.16 -4.31
CA ALA A 70 -10.04 8.39 -2.88
C ALA A 70 -9.50 7.20 -2.07
N VAL A 71 -9.84 5.97 -2.45
CA VAL A 71 -9.35 4.74 -1.81
C VAL A 71 -7.81 4.63 -1.93
N GLN A 72 -7.25 4.89 -3.11
CA GLN A 72 -5.81 4.81 -3.31
C GLN A 72 -5.05 5.92 -2.57
N VAL A 73 -5.57 7.15 -2.57
CA VAL A 73 -4.99 8.25 -1.78
C VAL A 73 -5.02 7.92 -0.29
N PHE A 74 -6.12 7.35 0.21
CA PHE A 74 -6.20 6.88 1.59
C PHE A 74 -5.10 5.88 1.92
N PHE A 75 -4.90 4.83 1.11
CA PHE A 75 -3.84 3.85 1.36
C PHE A 75 -2.44 4.45 1.29
N VAL A 76 -2.17 5.33 0.30
CA VAL A 76 -0.89 6.06 0.21
C VAL A 76 -0.61 6.84 1.49
N LEU A 77 -1.59 7.60 1.99
CA LEU A 77 -1.43 8.38 3.21
C LEU A 77 -1.20 7.48 4.42
N VAL A 78 -1.96 6.39 4.56
CA VAL A 78 -1.80 5.43 5.66
C VAL A 78 -0.41 4.79 5.62
N TYR A 79 0.07 4.34 4.46
CA TYR A 79 1.38 3.68 4.35
C TYR A 79 2.52 4.64 4.65
N CYS A 80 2.47 5.86 4.14
CA CYS A 80 3.47 6.89 4.44
C CYS A 80 3.43 7.28 5.93
N ALA A 81 2.25 7.57 6.49
CA ALA A 81 2.13 8.00 7.88
C ALA A 81 2.57 6.91 8.87
N THR A 82 2.11 5.67 8.69
CA THR A 82 2.43 4.58 9.62
C THR A 82 3.89 4.16 9.53
N THR A 83 4.51 4.14 8.34
CA THR A 83 5.96 3.89 8.22
C THR A 83 6.81 4.98 8.89
N LEU A 84 6.40 6.25 8.82
CA LEU A 84 7.03 7.34 9.58
C LEU A 84 6.84 7.17 11.09
N LEU A 85 5.69 6.69 11.55
CA LEU A 85 5.44 6.39 12.97
C LEU A 85 6.23 5.17 13.47
N ILE A 86 6.44 4.16 12.62
CA ILE A 86 7.31 3.01 12.92
C ILE A 86 8.76 3.47 13.11
N ARG A 87 9.24 4.42 12.29
CA ARG A 87 10.57 5.05 12.50
C ARG A 87 10.67 5.78 13.84
N LYS A 88 9.54 6.28 14.36
CA LYS A 88 9.42 6.88 15.71
C LYS A 88 9.18 5.83 16.81
N ARG A 89 9.44 4.55 16.54
CA ARG A 89 9.27 3.42 17.47
C ARG A 89 7.86 3.30 18.06
N ARG A 90 6.81 3.61 17.30
CA ARG A 90 5.41 3.43 17.74
C ARG A 90 4.93 2.01 17.37
N PRO A 91 4.79 1.08 18.33
CA PRO A 91 4.48 -0.33 18.01
C PRO A 91 3.07 -0.52 17.43
N TRP A 92 2.08 0.29 17.85
CA TRP A 92 0.72 0.22 17.33
C TRP A 92 0.63 0.52 15.82
N ALA A 93 1.60 1.27 15.27
CA ALA A 93 1.63 1.60 13.85
C ALA A 93 1.83 0.34 12.97
N ARG A 94 2.47 -0.72 13.50
CA ARG A 94 2.56 -2.02 12.80
C ARG A 94 1.20 -2.66 12.65
N ILE A 95 0.37 -2.63 13.70
CA ILE A 95 -0.97 -3.22 13.68
C ILE A 95 -1.84 -2.50 12.66
N VAL A 96 -1.86 -1.17 12.70
CA VAL A 96 -2.63 -0.35 11.76
C VAL A 96 -2.18 -0.61 10.32
N LEU A 97 -0.87 -0.58 10.06
CA LEU A 97 -0.32 -0.87 8.74
C LEU A 97 -0.67 -2.28 8.26
N SER A 98 -0.71 -3.25 9.16
CA SER A 98 -1.06 -4.64 8.83
C SER A 98 -2.53 -4.79 8.47
N VAL A 99 -3.42 -4.23 9.29
CA VAL A 99 -4.87 -4.25 9.04
C VAL A 99 -5.17 -3.57 7.70
N CYS A 100 -4.60 -2.39 7.46
CA CYS A 100 -4.78 -1.69 6.19
C CYS A 100 -4.17 -2.44 5.00
N GLY A 101 -3.02 -3.09 5.17
CA GLY A 101 -2.41 -3.94 4.15
C GLY A 101 -3.29 -5.12 3.75
N LEU A 102 -3.85 -5.81 4.75
CA LEU A 102 -4.77 -6.94 4.53
C LEU A 102 -6.06 -6.48 3.86
N LEU A 103 -6.65 -5.37 4.31
CA LEU A 103 -7.83 -4.80 3.66
C LEU A 103 -7.56 -4.46 2.19
N HIS A 104 -6.40 -3.87 1.90
CA HIS A 104 -6.02 -3.55 0.54
C HIS A 104 -5.81 -4.80 -0.33
N LEU A 105 -5.25 -5.87 0.23
CA LEU A 105 -5.17 -7.17 -0.46
C LEU A 105 -6.56 -7.69 -0.82
N VAL A 106 -7.52 -7.64 0.10
CA VAL A 106 -8.91 -8.06 -0.16
C VAL A 106 -9.52 -7.24 -1.30
N VAL A 107 -9.42 -5.90 -1.24
CA VAL A 107 -9.91 -5.00 -2.30
C VAL A 107 -9.24 -5.31 -3.65
N THR A 108 -7.93 -5.58 -3.65
CA THR A 108 -7.19 -5.91 -4.87
C THR A 108 -7.67 -7.23 -5.48
N MET A 109 -7.86 -8.26 -4.66
CA MET A 109 -8.31 -9.58 -5.11
C MET A 109 -9.77 -9.57 -5.60
N SER A 110 -10.65 -8.76 -4.98
CA SER A 110 -12.05 -8.66 -5.40
C SER A 110 -12.25 -7.89 -6.71
N SER A 111 -11.26 -7.11 -7.15
CA SER A 111 -11.37 -6.27 -8.35
C SER A 111 -11.35 -7.04 -9.67
N GLY A 112 -11.03 -8.35 -9.67
CA GLY A 112 -10.93 -9.17 -10.89
C GLY A 112 -9.72 -8.85 -11.78
N ILE A 113 -9.05 -7.71 -11.56
CA ILE A 113 -7.83 -7.31 -12.25
C ILE A 113 -6.65 -7.95 -11.51
N SER A 114 -5.94 -8.85 -12.19
CA SER A 114 -4.72 -9.44 -11.66
C SER A 114 -3.63 -8.38 -11.51
N ASN A 115 -3.49 -7.84 -10.30
CA ASN A 115 -2.42 -6.90 -9.93
C ASN A 115 -1.32 -7.64 -9.16
N LEU A 116 -0.78 -8.69 -9.76
CA LEU A 116 0.21 -9.57 -9.13
C LEU A 116 1.40 -8.81 -8.51
N PRO A 117 2.00 -7.79 -9.16
CA PRO A 117 3.11 -7.04 -8.56
C PRO A 117 2.72 -6.32 -7.27
N LEU A 118 1.52 -5.72 -7.23
CA LEU A 118 1.00 -5.03 -6.05
C LEU A 118 0.74 -6.04 -4.92
N ALA A 119 0.10 -7.16 -5.23
CA ALA A 119 -0.19 -8.20 -4.25
C ALA A 119 1.10 -8.80 -3.64
N VAL A 120 2.08 -9.12 -4.48
CA VAL A 120 3.39 -9.61 -4.02
C VAL A 120 4.11 -8.56 -3.18
N GLY A 121 4.10 -7.29 -3.60
CA GLY A 121 4.68 -6.19 -2.83
C GLY A 121 4.05 -6.02 -1.44
N LEU A 122 2.72 -6.08 -1.36
CA LEU A 122 1.97 -6.02 -0.09
C LEU A 122 2.31 -7.19 0.83
N VAL A 123 2.31 -8.42 0.31
CA VAL A 123 2.63 -9.63 1.10
C VAL A 123 4.08 -9.57 1.60
N ALA A 124 5.03 -9.25 0.72
CA ALA A 124 6.44 -9.14 1.09
C ALA A 124 6.67 -8.07 2.16
N ALA A 125 6.03 -6.90 2.03
CA ALA A 125 6.11 -5.82 3.01
C ALA A 125 5.53 -6.24 4.37
N LEU A 126 4.39 -6.95 4.40
CA LEU A 126 3.78 -7.47 5.62
C LEU A 126 4.67 -8.51 6.31
N VAL A 127 5.22 -9.46 5.56
CA VAL A 127 6.11 -10.50 6.11
C VAL A 127 7.36 -9.87 6.74
N LEU A 128 8.01 -8.94 6.04
CA LEU A 128 9.21 -8.28 6.55
C LEU A 128 8.91 -7.33 7.73
N LEU A 129 7.73 -6.71 7.74
CA LEU A 129 7.28 -5.90 8.86
C LEU A 129 7.17 -6.72 10.16
N TRP A 130 6.78 -8.00 10.04
CA TRP A 130 6.64 -8.92 11.17
C TRP A 130 7.84 -9.81 11.44
N TRP A 131 8.97 -9.58 10.77
CA TRP A 131 10.20 -10.32 11.03
C TRP A 131 10.65 -10.17 12.50
N PRO A 132 11.16 -11.22 13.17
CA PRO A 132 11.56 -11.17 14.58
C PRO A 132 12.48 -10.00 14.95
N ALA A 133 13.51 -9.76 14.13
CA ALA A 133 14.44 -8.63 14.29
C ALA A 133 13.72 -7.25 14.32
N SER A 134 12.62 -7.10 13.58
CA SER A 134 11.81 -5.87 13.58
C SER A 134 10.99 -5.73 14.87
N GLY A 135 10.64 -6.85 15.52
CA GLY A 135 9.98 -6.90 16.83
C GLY A 135 10.92 -6.46 17.95
N GLU A 136 12.06 -7.11 18.06
CA GLU A 136 13.09 -6.87 19.09
C GLU A 136 13.53 -5.39 19.12
N TRP A 137 13.73 -4.77 17.95
CA TRP A 137 14.10 -3.36 17.87
C TRP A 137 12.99 -2.40 18.34
N LEU A 138 11.72 -2.77 18.18
CA LEU A 138 10.58 -1.93 18.57
C LEU A 138 10.23 -2.05 20.05
N THR A 139 10.48 -3.22 20.65
CA THR A 139 10.30 -3.44 22.10
C THR A 139 11.50 -2.97 22.89
N GLY A 140 12.65 -2.75 22.26
CA GLY A 140 13.90 -2.38 22.93
C GLY A 140 14.53 -3.56 23.66
N GLU A 141 14.16 -4.79 23.29
CA GLU A 141 14.60 -6.01 23.94
C GLU A 141 15.97 -6.42 23.38
N HIS A 142 16.97 -5.58 23.66
CA HIS A 142 18.41 -5.82 23.54
C HIS A 142 19.07 -5.00 24.66
N ASP A 143 18.90 -5.48 25.89
CA ASP A 143 19.77 -5.19 27.03
C ASP A 143 20.63 -6.44 27.30
#